data_AF-A0A813W807-F1
#
_entry.id   AF-A0A813W807-F1
#
_cell.length_a   1.000
_cell.length_b   1.000
_cell.length_c   1.000
_cell.angle_alpha   90.00
_cell.angle_beta   90.00
_cell.angle_gamma   90.00
#
_symmetry.space_group_name_H-M   'P 1'
#
loop_
_entity.id
_entity.type
_entity.pdbx_description
1 polymer ?
#
loop_
_entity_poly.entity_id
_entity_poly.type
_entity_poly.pdbx_seq_one_letter_code
_entity_poly.pdbx_strand_id
1 'polypeptide(L)'
;MMERSLACLLNELGFENIEKSAFHQLLDVAYKLLRQLIMNIKTMMELQSRTEPCPSDVSMAITLMNVTVNSLRQTLQNPIKHRPKSPEKVSEPPQTKLFRVNHSEMSTLSTTKYRPSHVPDYLPDYPDPHTFMASETFADLRKDYTRARQTLAEQRRALQRSLVKFKTQTSETIPLIKNENESFLLIRSKPCPLPYLYALMPHDLLETSDLIVNNEQLTQQQQRKLSISEAPPRTHRLESN
;
A
#
# COMPACT_ATOMS: atom_id res chain seq x y z
N MET A 1 -19.55 -10.15 -4.88
CA MET A 1 -20.61 -11.18 -5.06
C MET A 1 -21.11 -11.76 -3.75
N MET A 2 -20.23 -12.13 -2.80
CA MET A 2 -20.65 -12.74 -1.52
C MET A 2 -21.58 -11.83 -0.68
N GLU A 3 -21.37 -10.52 -0.75
CA GLU A 3 -22.23 -9.53 -0.11
C GLU A 3 -23.70 -9.64 -0.53
N ARG A 4 -23.95 -9.81 -1.84
CA ARG A 4 -25.29 -9.96 -2.39
C ARG A 4 -25.94 -11.27 -1.94
N SER A 5 -25.19 -12.38 -1.93
CA SER A 5 -25.73 -13.66 -1.44
C SER A 5 -26.09 -13.62 0.04
N LEU A 6 -25.29 -12.92 0.84
CA LEU A 6 -25.54 -12.78 2.27
C LEU A 6 -26.77 -11.89 2.52
N ALA A 7 -26.92 -10.79 1.77
CA ALA A 7 -28.12 -9.96 1.81
C ALA A 7 -29.39 -10.75 1.40
N CYS A 8 -29.33 -11.59 0.36
CA CYS A 8 -30.45 -12.46 0.00
C CYS A 8 -30.83 -13.42 1.13
N LEU A 9 -29.84 -14.04 1.78
CA LEU A 9 -30.06 -14.96 2.90
C LEU A 9 -30.72 -14.25 4.09
N LEU A 10 -30.28 -13.04 4.43
CA LEU A 10 -30.87 -12.26 5.52
C LEU A 10 -32.32 -11.83 5.20
N ASN A 11 -32.60 -11.46 3.95
CA ASN A 11 -33.95 -11.12 3.51
C ASN A 11 -34.90 -12.32 3.64
N GLU A 12 -34.42 -13.54 3.36
CA GLU A 12 -35.21 -14.77 3.54
C GLU A 12 -35.49 -15.12 4.99
N LEU A 13 -34.57 -14.79 5.89
CA LEU A 13 -34.78 -14.92 7.33
C LEU A 13 -35.76 -13.86 7.88
N GLY A 14 -36.18 -12.89 7.06
CA GLY A 14 -37.14 -11.84 7.43
C GLY A 14 -36.52 -10.61 8.09
N PHE A 15 -35.20 -10.39 7.95
CA PHE A 15 -34.55 -9.18 8.46
C PHE A 15 -34.78 -8.00 7.50
N GLU A 16 -35.56 -7.02 7.94
CA GLU A 16 -35.84 -5.79 7.15
C GLU A 16 -34.76 -4.72 7.31
N ASN A 17 -34.16 -4.61 8.51
CA ASN A 17 -33.13 -3.64 8.83
C ASN A 17 -31.92 -4.32 9.44
N ILE A 18 -30.72 -3.94 8.99
CA ILE A 18 -29.47 -4.43 9.57
C ILE A 18 -28.45 -3.30 9.66
N GLU A 19 -27.67 -3.30 10.73
CA GLU A 19 -26.57 -2.34 10.88
C GLU A 19 -25.44 -2.68 9.92
N LYS A 20 -24.93 -1.65 9.22
CA LYS A 20 -23.85 -1.82 8.23
C LYS A 20 -22.57 -2.39 8.82
N SER A 21 -22.23 -2.02 10.07
CA SER A 21 -21.03 -2.51 10.75
C SER A 21 -21.12 -4.01 11.03
N ALA A 22 -22.26 -4.48 11.56
CA ALA A 22 -22.54 -5.87 11.85
C ALA A 22 -22.59 -6.73 10.58
N PHE A 23 -23.18 -6.18 9.50
CA PHE A 23 -23.22 -6.85 8.19
C PHE A 23 -21.82 -7.09 7.63
N HIS A 24 -20.93 -6.10 7.68
CA HIS A 24 -19.54 -6.28 7.23
C HIS A 24 -18.77 -7.27 8.11
N GLN A 25 -18.98 -7.26 9.43
CA GLN A 25 -18.37 -8.25 10.32
C GLN A 25 -18.84 -9.67 10.02
N LEU A 26 -20.14 -9.86 9.78
CA LEU A 26 -20.70 -11.16 9.41
C LEU A 26 -20.13 -11.66 8.07
N LEU A 27 -19.94 -10.75 7.12
CA LEU A 27 -19.32 -11.01 5.83
C LEU A 27 -17.83 -11.40 5.98
N ASP A 28 -17.08 -10.75 6.86
CA ASP A 28 -15.71 -11.15 7.19
C ASP A 28 -15.65 -12.55 7.82
N VAL A 29 -16.58 -12.86 8.73
CA VAL A 29 -16.71 -14.20 9.32
C VAL A 29 -17.04 -15.24 8.25
N ALA A 30 -17.96 -14.94 7.33
CA ALA A 30 -18.32 -15.84 6.23
C ALA A 30 -17.11 -16.14 5.32
N TYR A 31 -16.32 -15.13 4.96
CA TYR A 31 -15.08 -15.34 4.20
C TYR A 31 -14.05 -16.18 4.97
N LYS A 32 -13.89 -15.93 6.27
CA LYS A 32 -12.99 -16.73 7.13
C LYS A 32 -13.42 -18.19 7.21
N LEU A 33 -14.72 -18.46 7.33
CA LEU A 33 -15.28 -19.81 7.33
C LEU A 33 -15.01 -20.53 6.00
N LEU A 34 -15.27 -19.88 4.87
CA LEU A 34 -15.01 -20.46 3.55
C LEU A 34 -13.52 -20.75 3.35
N ARG A 35 -12.66 -19.81 3.76
CA ARG A 35 -11.21 -20.00 3.70
C ARG A 35 -10.76 -21.17 4.58
N GLN A 36 -11.29 -21.28 5.80
CA GLN A 36 -10.97 -22.39 6.69
C GLN A 36 -11.40 -23.74 6.08
N LEU A 37 -12.53 -23.78 5.37
CA LEU A 37 -13.03 -25.00 4.74
C LEU A 37 -12.11 -25.45 3.62
N ILE A 38 -11.70 -24.53 2.75
CA ILE A 38 -10.75 -24.81 1.67
C ILE A 38 -9.39 -25.24 2.24
N MET A 39 -8.91 -24.57 3.29
CA MET A 39 -7.65 -24.96 3.92
C MET A 39 -7.74 -26.36 4.50
N ASN A 40 -8.82 -26.71 5.21
CA ASN A 40 -9.02 -28.07 5.74
C ASN A 40 -9.03 -29.11 4.62
N ILE A 41 -9.74 -28.85 3.51
CA ILE A 41 -9.74 -29.76 2.35
C ILE A 41 -8.33 -29.92 1.78
N LYS A 42 -7.59 -28.82 1.62
CA LYS A 42 -6.20 -28.85 1.16
C LYS A 42 -5.32 -29.70 2.07
N THR A 43 -5.45 -29.56 3.39
CA THR A 43 -4.69 -30.38 4.35
C THR A 43 -5.05 -31.87 4.22
N MET A 44 -6.32 -32.22 4.02
CA MET A 44 -6.75 -33.61 3.82
C MET A 44 -6.23 -34.19 2.49
N MET A 45 -6.22 -33.38 1.43
CA MET A 45 -5.64 -33.76 0.14
C MET A 45 -4.13 -34.01 0.24
N GLU A 46 -3.40 -33.10 0.89
CA GLU A 46 -1.95 -33.20 1.12
C GLU A 46 -1.60 -34.41 2.00
N LEU A 47 -2.41 -34.71 3.01
CA LEU A 47 -2.25 -35.91 3.84
C LEU A 47 -2.33 -37.19 3.01
N GLN A 48 -3.14 -37.20 1.95
CA GLN A 48 -3.28 -38.31 1.01
C GLN A 48 -2.35 -38.21 -0.21
N SER A 49 -1.43 -37.24 -0.22
CA SER A 49 -0.51 -36.96 -1.34
C SER A 49 -1.22 -36.69 -2.68
N ARG A 50 -2.45 -36.16 -2.65
CA ARG A 50 -3.23 -35.78 -3.84
C ARG A 50 -3.29 -34.27 -4.02
N THR A 51 -3.47 -33.84 -5.27
CA THR A 51 -3.69 -32.43 -5.61
C THR A 51 -5.15 -32.11 -5.93
N GLU A 52 -5.97 -33.13 -6.20
CA GLU A 52 -7.39 -32.96 -6.53
C GLU A 52 -8.31 -33.27 -5.32
N PRO A 53 -9.33 -32.44 -5.05
CA PRO A 53 -10.26 -32.67 -3.95
C PRO A 53 -11.25 -33.79 -4.28
N CYS A 54 -11.34 -34.79 -3.40
CA CYS A 54 -12.34 -35.84 -3.46
C CYS A 54 -13.57 -35.48 -2.61
N PRO A 55 -14.81 -35.93 -2.95
CA PRO A 55 -15.99 -35.72 -2.10
C PRO A 55 -15.82 -36.21 -0.65
N SER A 56 -14.99 -37.23 -0.43
CA SER A 56 -14.64 -37.71 0.92
C SER A 56 -13.88 -36.66 1.73
N ASP A 57 -13.00 -35.88 1.10
CA ASP A 57 -12.21 -34.83 1.75
C ASP A 57 -13.13 -33.69 2.19
N VAL A 58 -14.12 -33.35 1.36
CA VAL A 58 -15.15 -32.36 1.67
C VAL A 58 -16.02 -32.83 2.85
N SER A 59 -16.47 -34.09 2.83
CA SER A 59 -17.25 -34.67 3.93
C SER A 59 -16.48 -34.65 5.25
N MET A 60 -15.19 -34.99 5.23
CA MET A 60 -14.33 -34.94 6.41
C MET A 60 -14.12 -33.50 6.89
N ALA A 61 -13.85 -32.56 5.97
CA ALA A 61 -13.65 -31.15 6.30
C ALA A 61 -14.89 -30.49 6.93
N ILE A 62 -16.09 -30.82 6.45
CA ILE A 62 -17.37 -30.36 7.01
C ILE A 62 -17.59 -30.96 8.41
N THR A 63 -17.24 -32.25 8.58
CA THR A 63 -17.31 -32.92 9.89
C THR A 63 -16.34 -32.28 10.89
N LEU A 64 -15.13 -31.93 10.45
CA LEU A 64 -14.13 -31.22 11.26
C LEU A 64 -14.60 -29.82 11.69
N MET A 65 -15.47 -29.19 10.89
CA MET A 65 -16.14 -27.92 11.23
C MET A 65 -17.37 -28.09 12.14
N ASN A 66 -17.61 -29.29 12.67
CA ASN A 66 -18.77 -29.63 13.51
C ASN A 66 -20.13 -29.41 12.82
N VAL A 67 -20.19 -29.56 11.50
CA VAL A 67 -21.44 -29.48 10.73
C VAL A 67 -21.94 -30.89 10.43
N THR A 68 -23.12 -31.22 10.94
CA THR A 68 -23.74 -32.54 10.70
C THR A 68 -24.28 -32.64 9.27
N VAL A 69 -23.93 -33.70 8.53
CA VAL A 69 -24.44 -33.94 7.16
C VAL A 69 -25.97 -33.97 7.06
N ASN A 70 -26.67 -34.31 8.15
CA ASN A 70 -28.14 -34.29 8.21
C ASN A 70 -28.73 -32.88 8.17
N SER A 71 -28.09 -31.89 8.80
CA SER A 71 -28.57 -30.50 8.74
C SER A 71 -28.42 -29.93 7.34
N LEU A 72 -27.39 -30.35 6.60
CA LEU A 72 -27.18 -29.97 5.20
C LEU A 72 -28.27 -30.55 4.27
N ARG A 73 -28.80 -31.75 4.58
CA ARG A 73 -29.94 -32.31 3.84
C ARG A 73 -31.23 -31.55 4.12
N GLN A 74 -31.43 -31.11 5.36
CA GLN A 74 -32.61 -30.31 5.73
C GLN A 74 -32.59 -28.94 5.04
N THR A 75 -31.43 -28.29 4.91
CA THR A 75 -31.30 -27.03 4.16
C THR A 75 -31.50 -27.22 2.66
N LEU A 76 -31.19 -28.40 2.11
CA LEU A 76 -31.47 -28.71 0.71
C LEU A 76 -32.98 -28.86 0.42
N GLN A 77 -33.76 -29.35 1.39
CA GLN A 77 -35.21 -29.52 1.25
C GLN A 77 -35.99 -28.21 1.29
N ASN A 78 -35.42 -27.17 1.94
CA ASN A 78 -35.95 -25.81 1.95
C ASN A 78 -35.01 -24.88 1.18
N PRO A 79 -34.95 -24.96 -0.16
CA PRO A 79 -34.05 -24.14 -0.94
C PRO A 79 -34.40 -22.65 -0.78
N ILE A 80 -33.35 -21.84 -0.73
CA ILE A 80 -33.38 -20.37 -0.78
C ILE A 80 -34.28 -19.94 -1.95
N LYS A 81 -35.48 -19.42 -1.62
CA LYS A 81 -36.56 -19.03 -2.57
C LYS A 81 -36.11 -17.90 -3.48
N HIS A 82 -35.32 -16.98 -2.95
CA HIS A 82 -34.69 -15.86 -3.63
C HIS A 82 -33.24 -16.20 -3.94
N ARG A 83 -33.02 -17.27 -4.73
CA ARG A 83 -31.70 -17.51 -5.32
C ARG A 83 -31.34 -16.26 -6.13
N PRO A 84 -30.23 -15.55 -5.82
CA PRO A 84 -29.79 -14.46 -6.66
C PRO A 84 -29.63 -15.04 -8.07
N LYS A 85 -30.33 -14.48 -9.05
CA LYS A 85 -30.11 -14.85 -10.46
C LYS A 85 -28.61 -14.78 -10.67
N SER A 86 -28.03 -15.84 -11.24
CA SER A 86 -26.62 -15.83 -11.66
C SER A 86 -26.38 -14.47 -12.29
N PRO A 87 -25.33 -13.72 -11.91
CA PRO A 87 -25.07 -12.46 -12.56
C PRO A 87 -25.09 -12.79 -14.06
N GLU A 88 -26.07 -12.21 -14.75
CA GLU A 88 -26.00 -12.04 -16.19
C GLU A 88 -24.58 -11.55 -16.42
N LYS A 89 -23.84 -12.16 -17.36
CA LYS A 89 -22.47 -11.75 -17.66
C LYS A 89 -22.55 -10.27 -18.04
N VAL A 90 -22.51 -9.39 -17.04
CA VAL A 90 -22.29 -7.97 -17.21
C VAL A 90 -20.89 -8.00 -17.76
N SER A 91 -20.79 -7.82 -19.07
CA SER A 91 -19.56 -7.51 -19.76
C SER A 91 -18.83 -6.55 -18.85
N GLU A 92 -17.78 -7.02 -18.19
CA GLU A 92 -16.99 -6.16 -17.33
C GLU A 92 -16.65 -4.94 -18.21
N PRO A 93 -16.99 -3.70 -17.79
CA PRO A 93 -16.36 -2.57 -18.44
C PRO A 93 -14.86 -2.84 -18.34
N PRO A 94 -14.13 -2.82 -19.46
CA PRO A 94 -12.80 -3.40 -19.58
C PRO A 94 -12.01 -2.96 -18.35
N GLN A 95 -11.59 -3.94 -17.56
CA GLN A 95 -10.83 -3.77 -16.33
C GLN A 95 -9.88 -2.62 -16.57
N THR A 96 -9.96 -1.62 -15.69
CA THR A 96 -9.14 -0.41 -15.66
C THR A 96 -7.85 -0.71 -16.37
N LYS A 97 -7.55 0.04 -17.45
CA LYS A 97 -6.28 -0.01 -18.15
C LYS A 97 -5.18 -0.01 -17.09
N LEU A 98 -4.79 -1.20 -16.62
CA LEU A 98 -3.43 -1.49 -16.23
C LEU A 98 -2.69 -0.85 -17.38
N PHE A 99 -1.79 0.07 -17.07
CA PHE A 99 -0.89 0.65 -18.05
C PHE A 99 -0.10 -0.51 -18.66
N ARG A 100 -0.75 -1.27 -19.54
CA ARG A 100 -0.15 -2.02 -20.61
C ARG A 100 0.35 -0.88 -21.46
N VAL A 101 1.57 -0.46 -21.14
CA VAL A 101 2.38 0.34 -22.04
C VAL A 101 2.40 -0.49 -23.31
N ASN A 102 1.49 -0.17 -24.22
CA ASN A 102 1.56 -0.67 -25.57
C ASN A 102 2.82 0.00 -26.11
N HIS A 103 3.95 -0.71 -26.06
CA HIS A 103 5.22 -0.23 -26.57
C HIS A 103 5.18 0.13 -28.08
N SER A 104 4.04 -0.06 -28.75
CA SER A 104 3.82 0.27 -30.15
C SER A 104 3.76 1.77 -30.44
N GLU A 105 3.43 2.63 -29.47
CA GLU A 105 3.26 4.07 -29.74
C GLU A 105 4.50 4.92 -29.39
N MET A 106 5.48 4.35 -28.67
CA MET A 106 6.79 4.97 -28.41
C MET A 106 7.88 4.35 -29.29
N SER A 107 7.55 3.98 -30.53
CA SER A 107 8.50 3.37 -31.47
C SER A 107 8.43 4.03 -32.84
N THR A 108 8.11 5.33 -32.91
CA THR A 108 8.17 6.09 -34.16
C THR A 108 9.53 6.77 -34.38
N LEU A 109 10.47 6.66 -33.42
CA LEU A 109 11.79 7.31 -33.51
C LEU A 109 13.01 6.38 -33.39
N SER A 110 12.85 5.06 -33.32
CA SER A 110 13.99 4.12 -33.37
C SER A 110 13.90 3.17 -34.57
N THR A 111 14.36 3.68 -35.71
CA THR A 111 14.69 2.86 -36.87
C THR A 111 15.96 2.05 -36.58
N THR A 112 15.84 0.92 -35.85
CA THR A 112 16.57 -0.33 -36.11
C THR A 112 16.24 -1.36 -35.03
N LYS A 113 15.65 -2.47 -35.45
CA LYS A 113 15.55 -3.69 -34.63
C LYS A 113 16.96 -4.18 -34.33
N TYR A 114 17.57 -3.77 -33.23
CA TYR A 114 18.86 -4.32 -32.79
C TYR A 114 18.61 -5.70 -32.19
N ARG A 115 18.38 -6.68 -33.06
CA ARG A 115 18.23 -8.08 -32.68
C ARG A 115 19.38 -8.89 -33.28
N PRO A 116 20.26 -9.46 -32.44
CA PRO A 116 21.33 -10.32 -32.92
C PRO A 116 20.78 -11.57 -33.63
N SER A 117 21.49 -12.05 -34.66
CA SER A 117 21.07 -13.20 -35.46
C SER A 117 20.98 -14.52 -34.69
N HIS A 118 21.55 -14.62 -33.49
CA HIS A 118 21.52 -15.83 -32.65
C HIS A 118 20.27 -15.91 -31.76
N VAL A 119 19.41 -14.89 -31.76
CA VAL A 119 18.21 -14.82 -30.90
C VAL A 119 16.99 -15.27 -31.71
N PRO A 120 16.23 -16.30 -31.29
CA PRO A 120 15.06 -16.84 -32.01
C PRO A 120 13.79 -15.97 -32.03
N ASP A 121 12.97 -16.09 -33.09
CA ASP A 121 11.82 -15.20 -33.40
C ASP A 121 10.62 -15.28 -32.45
N TYR A 122 10.51 -16.35 -31.67
CA TYR A 122 9.44 -16.51 -30.69
C TYR A 122 9.69 -15.75 -29.39
N LEU A 123 10.89 -15.19 -29.19
CA LEU A 123 11.19 -14.36 -28.02
C LEU A 123 10.71 -12.91 -28.23
N PRO A 124 10.35 -12.21 -27.15
CA PRO A 124 9.98 -10.81 -27.23
C PRO A 124 11.14 -9.95 -27.76
N ASP A 125 10.80 -8.84 -28.41
CA ASP A 125 11.79 -7.88 -28.89
C ASP A 125 12.60 -7.26 -27.74
N TYR A 126 13.85 -6.88 -28.02
CA TYR A 126 14.67 -6.13 -27.07
C TYR A 126 14.03 -4.77 -26.79
N PRO A 127 14.15 -4.26 -25.54
CA PRO A 127 13.68 -2.91 -25.25
C PRO A 127 14.53 -1.88 -26.01
N ASP A 128 13.95 -0.69 -26.22
CA ASP A 128 14.55 0.40 -27.01
C ASP A 128 15.98 0.75 -26.55
N PRO A 129 16.94 1.11 -27.44
CA PRO A 129 18.33 1.35 -27.06
C PRO A 129 18.50 2.41 -25.96
N HIS A 130 17.61 3.40 -25.87
CA HIS A 130 17.59 4.39 -24.78
C HIS A 130 17.31 3.79 -23.39
N THR A 131 16.90 2.52 -23.32
CA THR A 131 16.81 1.73 -22.08
C THR A 131 18.18 1.34 -21.55
N PHE A 132 19.14 1.11 -22.45
CA PHE A 132 20.51 0.67 -22.10
C PHE A 132 21.55 1.78 -22.23
N MET A 133 21.27 2.80 -23.04
CA MET A 133 22.13 3.96 -23.21
C MET A 133 21.75 5.05 -22.22
N ALA A 134 22.63 5.31 -21.26
CA ALA A 134 22.54 6.50 -20.42
C ALA A 134 22.76 7.74 -21.31
N SER A 135 21.66 8.41 -21.66
CA SER A 135 21.73 9.71 -22.33
C SER A 135 21.98 10.77 -21.25
N GLU A 136 23.02 11.58 -21.44
CA GLU A 136 23.34 12.68 -20.53
C GLU A 136 22.19 13.70 -20.54
N THR A 137 21.34 13.66 -19.52
CA THR A 137 20.30 14.68 -19.29
C THR A 137 20.90 15.84 -18.51
N PHE A 138 20.62 17.07 -18.96
CA PHE A 138 21.13 18.32 -18.36
C PHE A 138 20.70 18.53 -16.88
N ALA A 139 19.71 17.78 -16.42
CA ALA A 139 19.33 17.69 -15.02
C ALA A 139 19.38 16.22 -14.61
N ASP A 140 20.44 15.81 -13.90
CA ASP A 140 20.47 14.55 -13.17
C ASP A 140 19.36 14.56 -12.10
N LEU A 141 18.17 14.13 -12.48
CA LEU A 141 17.07 13.87 -11.55
C LEU A 141 17.36 12.66 -10.65
N ARG A 142 18.43 11.91 -10.94
CA ARG A 142 19.03 10.97 -9.99
C ARG A 142 19.74 11.76 -8.90
N LYS A 143 18.96 12.35 -7.99
CA LYS A 143 19.48 12.64 -6.64
C LYS A 143 19.97 11.31 -6.10
N ASP A 144 21.29 11.13 -6.00
CA ASP A 144 21.89 9.97 -5.36
C ASP A 144 21.15 9.70 -4.06
N TYR A 145 20.44 8.57 -3.99
CA TYR A 145 19.62 8.23 -2.82
C TYR A 145 20.46 8.27 -1.53
N THR A 146 21.73 7.86 -1.65
CA THR A 146 22.73 7.93 -0.58
C THR A 146 22.96 9.37 -0.10
N ARG A 147 23.14 10.32 -1.01
CA ARG A 147 23.35 11.74 -0.70
C ARG A 147 22.10 12.36 -0.08
N ALA A 148 20.92 12.08 -0.62
CA ALA A 148 19.65 12.56 -0.07
C ALA A 148 19.41 12.02 1.35
N ARG A 149 19.74 10.75 1.59
CA ARG A 149 19.64 10.14 2.92
C ARG A 149 20.67 10.73 3.89
N GLN A 150 21.88 11.01 3.42
CA GLN A 150 22.92 11.64 4.21
C GLN A 150 22.53 13.06 4.64
N THR A 151 22.04 13.89 3.73
CA THR A 151 21.64 15.27 4.06
C THR A 151 20.47 15.31 5.05
N LEU A 152 19.47 14.44 4.90
CA LEU A 152 18.37 14.32 5.86
C LEU A 152 18.86 13.89 7.24
N ALA A 153 19.79 12.92 7.30
CA ALA A 153 20.39 12.49 8.56
C ALA A 153 21.20 13.62 9.23
N GLU A 154 21.94 14.41 8.45
CA GLU A 154 22.67 15.59 8.93
C GLU A 154 21.72 16.66 9.49
N GLN A 155 20.63 16.96 8.79
CA GLN A 155 19.59 17.88 9.26
C GLN A 155 18.97 17.40 10.59
N ARG A 156 18.60 16.12 10.71
CA ARG A 156 18.04 15.55 11.94
C ARG A 156 19.02 15.66 13.12
N ARG A 157 20.31 15.39 12.89
CA ARG A 157 21.36 15.55 13.92
C ARG A 157 21.54 17.00 14.34
N ALA A 158 21.53 17.93 13.38
CA ALA A 158 21.64 19.36 13.67
C ALA A 158 20.45 19.85 14.53
N LEU A 159 19.22 19.46 14.17
CA LEU A 159 18.03 19.78 14.95
C LEU A 159 18.11 19.21 16.37
N GLN A 160 18.48 17.93 16.51
CA GLN A 160 18.63 17.30 17.82
C GLN A 160 19.67 18.03 18.68
N ARG A 161 20.83 18.39 18.13
CA ARG A 161 21.87 19.14 18.86
C ARG A 161 21.37 20.51 19.31
N SER A 162 20.70 21.25 18.43
CA SER A 162 20.12 22.56 18.74
C SER A 162 19.05 22.46 19.82
N LEU A 163 18.17 21.46 19.74
CA LEU A 163 17.13 21.24 20.74
C LEU A 163 17.71 20.82 22.10
N VAL A 164 18.70 19.94 22.12
CA VAL A 164 19.41 19.56 23.34
C VAL A 164 20.08 20.78 23.96
N LYS A 165 20.81 21.57 23.17
CA LYS A 165 21.46 22.81 23.64
C LYS A 165 20.43 23.77 24.25
N PHE A 166 19.31 23.98 23.58
CA PHE A 166 18.21 24.79 24.09
C PHE A 166 17.67 24.24 25.41
N LYS A 167 17.34 22.94 25.48
CA LYS A 167 16.80 22.31 26.69
C LYS A 167 17.77 22.34 27.86
N THR A 168 19.07 22.20 27.62
CA THR A 168 20.09 22.34 28.67
C THR A 168 20.23 23.77 29.19
N GLN A 169 19.90 24.79 28.38
CA GLN A 169 19.92 26.19 28.81
C GLN A 169 18.65 26.56 29.59
N THR A 170 17.49 26.00 29.25
CA THR A 170 16.21 26.37 29.87
C THR A 170 15.84 25.53 31.10
N SER A 171 16.36 24.29 31.19
CA SER A 171 15.97 23.33 32.24
C SER A 171 17.08 23.16 33.27
N GLU A 172 16.73 22.66 34.46
CA GLU A 172 17.74 22.26 35.46
C GLU A 172 18.64 21.17 34.90
N THR A 173 19.96 21.38 34.97
CA THR A 173 20.97 20.44 34.46
C THR A 173 21.89 19.93 35.57
N ILE A 174 22.39 18.72 35.36
CA ILE A 174 23.37 18.05 36.23
C ILE A 174 24.58 17.71 35.36
N PRO A 175 25.80 18.15 35.72
CA PRO A 175 27.01 17.78 34.97
C PRO A 175 27.34 16.29 35.19
N LEU A 176 27.53 15.54 34.11
CA LEU A 176 27.95 14.13 34.15
C LEU A 176 29.44 13.99 34.47
N ILE A 177 30.27 14.85 33.88
CA ILE A 177 31.72 14.91 34.10
C ILE A 177 32.08 16.36 34.42
N LYS A 178 32.79 16.57 35.52
CA LYS A 178 33.31 17.87 35.93
C LYS A 178 34.73 18.02 35.37
N ASN A 179 34.84 18.38 34.08
CA ASN A 179 36.11 18.75 33.46
C ASN A 179 36.13 20.25 33.19
N GLU A 180 37.32 20.86 33.19
CA GLU A 180 37.47 22.32 33.03
C GLU A 180 37.14 22.83 31.62
N ASN A 181 37.24 21.98 30.59
CA ASN A 181 37.18 22.42 29.18
C ASN A 181 35.90 22.04 28.44
N GLU A 182 35.20 20.97 28.83
CA GLU A 182 33.92 20.57 28.23
C GLU A 182 32.99 19.99 29.30
N SER A 183 31.78 20.56 29.41
CA SER A 183 30.76 20.08 30.34
C SER A 183 29.69 19.27 29.61
N PHE A 184 29.60 17.98 29.95
CA PHE A 184 28.51 17.12 29.49
C PHE A 184 27.32 17.30 30.43
N LEU A 185 26.36 18.13 30.03
CA LEU A 185 25.18 18.45 30.83
C LEU A 185 24.04 17.47 30.55
N LEU A 186 23.52 16.85 31.61
CA LEU A 186 22.31 16.04 31.57
C LEU A 186 21.13 16.86 32.07
N ILE A 187 19.97 16.70 31.44
CA ILE A 187 18.73 17.34 31.89
C ILE A 187 18.21 16.56 33.10
N ARG A 188 17.93 17.25 34.21
CA ARG A 188 17.36 16.63 35.40
C ARG A 188 15.95 16.12 35.11
N SER A 189 15.72 14.83 35.35
CA SER A 189 14.40 14.22 35.19
C SER A 189 13.43 14.76 36.24
N LYS A 190 12.27 15.25 35.82
CA LYS A 190 11.17 15.59 36.73
C LYS A 190 10.42 14.31 37.12
N PRO A 191 10.13 14.06 38.40
CA PRO A 191 9.33 12.90 38.78
C PRO A 191 7.91 13.05 38.24
N CYS A 192 7.48 12.08 37.42
CA CYS A 192 6.13 12.02 36.86
C CYS A 192 5.30 11.02 37.67
N PRO A 193 4.05 11.34 38.09
CA PRO A 193 3.24 10.44 38.90
C PRO A 193 2.82 9.15 38.17
N LEU A 194 2.85 9.15 36.83
CA LEU A 194 2.42 8.02 35.99
C LEU A 194 3.47 7.70 34.91
N PRO A 195 4.66 7.17 35.31
CA PRO A 195 5.76 6.96 34.37
C PRO A 195 5.46 5.86 33.33
N TYR A 196 4.70 4.84 33.74
CA TYR A 196 4.31 3.73 32.86
C TYR A 196 3.44 4.20 31.71
N LEU A 197 2.49 5.11 31.98
CA LEU A 197 1.62 5.66 30.94
C LEU A 197 2.44 6.51 29.99
N TYR A 198 3.28 7.41 30.50
CA TYR A 198 4.14 8.26 29.67
C TYR A 198 5.06 7.44 28.75
N ALA A 199 5.63 6.33 29.21
CA ALA A 199 6.48 5.47 28.40
C ALA A 199 5.72 4.70 27.29
N LEU A 200 4.42 4.45 27.49
CA LEU A 200 3.55 3.76 26.53
C LEU A 200 2.89 4.71 25.52
N MET A 201 2.99 6.03 25.72
CA MET A 201 2.43 7.02 24.80
C MET A 201 3.28 7.09 23.51
N PRO A 202 2.65 7.11 22.32
CA PRO A 202 3.36 7.25 21.05
C PRO A 202 3.77 8.72 20.82
N HIS A 203 4.90 9.14 21.40
CA HIS A 203 5.41 10.51 21.25
C HIS A 203 5.83 10.85 19.82
N ASP A 204 6.30 9.85 19.07
CA ASP A 204 6.87 10.03 17.71
C ASP A 204 5.81 10.06 16.59
N LEU A 205 4.56 9.65 16.87
CA LEU A 205 3.54 9.49 15.82
C LEU A 205 2.96 10.83 15.35
N LEU A 206 2.92 11.83 16.22
CA LEU A 206 2.36 13.16 15.94
C LEU A 206 3.28 14.03 15.05
N GLU A 207 4.58 13.78 15.05
CA GLU A 207 5.53 14.55 14.20
C GLU A 207 5.48 14.11 12.73
N THR A 208 5.04 12.89 12.44
CA THR A 208 5.08 12.33 11.09
C THR A 208 4.04 12.92 10.14
N SER A 209 2.85 13.30 10.65
CA SER A 209 1.80 13.91 9.82
C SER A 209 2.23 15.27 9.26
N ASP A 210 2.90 16.08 10.07
CA ASP A 210 3.22 17.46 9.72
C ASP A 210 4.43 17.53 8.77
N LEU A 211 5.36 16.57 8.86
CA LEU A 211 6.49 16.47 7.95
C LEU A 211 6.09 15.98 6.55
N ILE A 212 5.08 15.12 6.43
CA ILE A 212 4.57 14.65 5.14
C ILE A 212 3.87 15.79 4.39
N VAL A 213 2.99 16.53 5.08
CA VAL A 213 2.25 17.67 4.51
C VAL A 213 3.20 18.79 4.06
N ASN A 214 4.22 19.12 4.87
CA ASN A 214 5.16 20.18 4.52
C ASN A 214 6.09 19.81 3.36
N ASN A 215 6.52 18.55 3.26
CA ASN A 215 7.36 18.09 2.15
C ASN A 215 6.59 18.04 0.81
N GLU A 216 5.30 17.68 0.83
CA GLU A 216 4.43 17.75 -0.36
C GLU A 216 4.27 19.19 -0.85
N GLN A 217 4.07 20.15 0.05
CA GLN A 217 3.93 21.57 -0.30
C GLN A 217 5.23 22.17 -0.87
N LEU A 218 6.39 21.81 -0.31
CA LEU A 218 7.71 22.22 -0.84
C LEU A 218 7.95 21.66 -2.25
N THR A 219 7.53 20.43 -2.49
CA THR A 219 7.66 19.78 -3.80
C THR A 219 6.75 20.44 -4.84
N GLN A 220 5.52 20.81 -4.48
CA GLN A 220 4.58 21.54 -5.35
C GLN A 220 5.03 22.98 -5.65
N GLN A 221 5.62 23.69 -4.68
CA GLN A 221 6.18 25.03 -4.90
C GLN A 221 7.40 25.00 -5.83
N GLN A 222 8.26 23.99 -5.73
CA GLN A 222 9.39 23.81 -6.63
C GLN A 222 8.93 23.52 -8.07
N GLN A 223 7.90 22.68 -8.24
CA GLN A 223 7.29 22.41 -9.54
C GLN A 223 6.64 23.66 -10.15
N ARG A 224 5.94 24.48 -9.35
CA ARG A 224 5.39 25.76 -9.83
C ARG A 224 6.46 26.75 -10.28
N LYS A 225 7.58 26.86 -9.55
CA LYS A 225 8.69 27.75 -9.93
C LYS A 225 9.36 27.34 -11.24
N LEU A 226 9.51 26.04 -11.50
CA LEU A 226 10.03 25.51 -12.77
C LEU A 226 9.08 25.78 -13.95
N SER A 227 7.76 25.64 -13.75
CA SER A 227 6.77 25.94 -14.80
C SER A 227 6.67 27.44 -15.17
N ILE A 228 7.09 28.34 -14.28
CA ILE A 228 7.06 29.79 -14.53
C ILE A 228 8.30 30.23 -15.31
N SER A 229 9.43 29.52 -15.24
CA SER A 229 10.64 29.85 -16.00
C SER A 229 10.65 29.35 -17.46
N GLU A 230 9.72 28.47 -17.83
CA GLU A 230 9.61 27.90 -19.20
C GLU A 230 8.61 28.63 -20.12
N ALA A 231 8.00 29.74 -19.67
CA ALA A 231 7.08 30.50 -20.52
C ALA A 231 7.84 31.35 -21.56
N PRO A 232 7.55 31.23 -22.88
CA PRO A 232 8.26 31.99 -23.90
C PRO A 232 7.94 33.50 -23.83
N PRO A 233 8.91 34.38 -24.20
CA PRO A 233 8.71 35.82 -24.11
C PRO A 233 7.60 36.29 -25.06
N ARG A 234 6.64 37.03 -24.53
CA ARG A 234 5.54 37.64 -25.28
C ARG A 234 6.12 38.57 -26.36
N THR A 235 5.95 38.20 -27.63
CA THR A 235 6.23 39.08 -28.76
C THR A 235 5.23 40.23 -28.77
N HIS A 236 5.69 41.46 -28.52
CA HIS A 236 4.90 42.67 -28.74
C HIS A 236 4.64 42.82 -30.25
N ARG A 237 3.38 42.60 -30.65
CA ARG A 237 2.89 42.94 -31.99
C ARG A 237 2.66 44.45 -32.02
N LEU A 238 3.53 45.17 -32.73
CA LEU A 238 3.33 46.57 -33.08
C LEU A 238 2.16 46.65 -34.07
N GLU A 239 1.06 47.29 -33.67
CA GLU A 239 0.04 47.77 -34.60
C GLU A 239 0.53 49.08 -35.20
N SER A 240 0.76 49.08 -36.51
CA SER A 240 1.03 50.26 -37.31
C SER A 240 -0.31 50.93 -37.70
N ASN A 241 -0.47 52.19 -37.32
CA ASN A 241 -1.24 53.17 -38.09
C ASN A 241 -0.39 53.68 -39.26
#